data_AF-A0A353F4W1-F1
#
_entry.id   AF-A0A353F4W1-F1
#
_cell.length_a   1.000
_cell.length_b   1.000
_cell.length_c   1.000
_cell.angle_alpha   90.00
_cell.angle_beta   90.00
_cell.angle_gamma   90.00
#
_symmetry.space_group_name_H-M   'P 1'
#
loop_
_entity.id
_entity.type
_entity.pdbx_description
1 polymer ?
#
loop_
_entity_poly.entity_id
_entity_poly.type
_entity_poly.pdbx_seq_one_letter_code
_entity_poly.pdbx_strand_id
1 'polypeptide(L)'
;QLTQKQSFWVTWAGPLAGLGFFGLVVLTCCAIYGFTIGTNLTIFLLFPSSGVYRETYTVLAEMNRSHLYMIDKLLWVNFWWSLMNLLPVFPLDGGQIYASIERSPKRVWTVGMVTGALVAIAGFFILHQIFIAILFGYFAFQNYKRLEQLKGQYR
;
A
#
# COMPACT_ATOMS: atom_id res chain seq x y z
N GLN A 1 11.82 25.43 3.09
CA GLN A 1 12.30 24.31 3.92
C GLN A 1 11.22 24.00 4.94
N LEU A 2 10.64 22.79 4.91
CA LEU A 2 9.62 22.40 5.90
C LEU A 2 10.31 22.15 7.24
N THR A 3 9.69 22.57 8.35
CA THR A 3 10.17 22.20 9.69
C THR A 3 10.10 20.68 9.86
N GLN A 4 10.97 20.07 10.70
CA GLN A 4 10.98 18.61 10.89
C GLN A 4 9.60 18.02 11.23
N LYS A 5 8.79 18.75 12.01
CA LYS A 5 7.40 18.39 12.32
C LYS A 5 6.49 18.42 11.09
N GLN A 6 6.65 19.41 10.20
CA GLN A 6 5.88 19.49 8.96
C GLN A 6 6.27 18.39 7.96
N SER A 7 7.56 18.05 7.86
CA SER A 7 8.01 16.93 7.01
C SER A 7 7.42 15.61 7.49
N PHE A 8 7.35 15.39 8.81
CA PHE A 8 6.74 14.19 9.39
C PHE A 8 5.25 14.07 9.02
N TRP A 9 4.45 15.12 9.24
CA TRP A 9 3.02 15.09 8.89
C TRP A 9 2.77 14.95 7.39
N VAL A 10 3.61 15.54 6.53
CA VAL A 10 3.51 15.40 5.07
C VAL A 10 3.77 13.95 4.63
N THR A 11 4.74 13.27 5.22
CA THR A 11 5.03 11.86 4.90
C THR A 11 3.89 10.93 5.33
N TRP A 12 3.22 11.22 6.46
CA TRP A 12 2.06 10.44 6.90
C TRP A 12 0.76 10.78 6.13
N ALA A 13 0.68 11.94 5.50
CA ALA A 13 -0.53 12.39 4.83
C ALA A 13 -0.96 11.45 3.69
N GLY A 14 -0.01 10.86 2.95
CA GLY A 14 -0.30 9.90 1.87
C GLY A 14 -1.04 8.66 2.37
N PRO A 15 -0.41 7.82 3.22
CA PRO A 15 -1.03 6.60 3.70
C PRO A 15 -2.27 6.84 4.55
N LEU A 16 -2.30 7.91 5.36
CA LEU A 16 -3.46 8.24 6.18
C LEU A 16 -4.65 8.70 5.34
N ALA A 17 -4.43 9.47 4.28
CA ALA A 17 -5.52 9.87 3.38
C ALA A 17 -6.13 8.66 2.68
N GLY A 18 -5.29 7.74 2.18
CA GLY A 18 -5.76 6.50 1.56
C GLY A 18 -6.54 5.62 2.52
N LEU A 19 -5.98 5.32 3.71
CA LEU A 19 -6.68 4.53 4.73
C LEU A 19 -7.96 5.22 5.25
N GLY A 20 -7.94 6.55 5.37
CA GLY A 20 -9.11 7.34 5.75
C GLY A 20 -10.23 7.24 4.70
N PHE A 21 -9.90 7.35 3.42
CA PHE A 21 -10.86 7.19 2.33
C PHE A 21 -11.35 5.74 2.21
N PHE A 22 -10.48 4.75 2.43
CA PHE A 22 -10.89 3.35 2.58
C PHE A 22 -11.96 3.18 3.67
N GLY A 23 -11.72 3.75 4.87
CA GLY A 23 -12.68 3.73 5.97
C GLY A 23 -14.01 4.37 5.59
N LEU A 24 -13.98 5.50 4.86
CA LEU A 24 -15.19 6.16 4.37
C LEU A 24 -15.99 5.25 3.43
N VAL A 25 -15.34 4.59 2.46
CA VAL A 25 -16.01 3.67 1.52
C VAL A 25 -16.65 2.51 2.27
N VAL A 26 -15.95 1.92 3.25
CA VAL A 26 -16.49 0.84 4.09
C VAL A 26 -17.72 1.31 4.87
N LEU A 27 -17.66 2.50 5.49
CA LEU A 27 -18.79 3.08 6.20
C LEU A 27 -19.98 3.34 5.27
N THR A 28 -19.74 3.79 4.04
CA THR A 28 -20.79 3.94 3.02
C THR A 28 -21.41 2.59 2.65
N CYS A 29 -20.62 1.54 2.45
CA CYS A 29 -21.14 0.19 2.21
C CYS A 29 -22.00 -0.31 3.38
N CYS A 30 -21.55 -0.09 4.63
CA CYS A 30 -22.31 -0.45 5.82
C CYS A 30 -23.61 0.37 5.97
N ALA A 31 -23.61 1.65 5.58
CA ALA A 31 -24.78 2.50 5.65
C ALA A 31 -25.85 2.12 4.61
N ILE A 32 -25.44 1.68 3.42
CA ILE A 32 -26.35 1.31 2.33
C ILE A 32 -26.89 -0.12 2.51
N TYR A 33 -26.01 -1.08 2.82
CA TYR A 33 -26.36 -2.51 2.84
C TYR A 33 -26.55 -3.08 4.25
N GLY A 34 -26.31 -2.29 5.29
CA GLY A 34 -26.29 -2.75 6.68
C GLY A 34 -24.89 -3.25 7.09
N PHE A 35 -24.61 -3.24 8.40
CA PHE A 35 -23.28 -3.50 8.93
C PHE A 35 -22.74 -4.89 8.57
N THR A 36 -23.55 -5.94 8.72
CA THR A 36 -23.16 -7.33 8.45
C THR A 36 -22.84 -7.54 6.96
N ILE A 37 -23.70 -7.04 6.07
CA ILE A 37 -23.53 -7.21 4.62
C ILE A 37 -22.40 -6.31 4.10
N GLY A 38 -22.36 -5.04 4.51
CA GLY A 38 -21.34 -4.08 4.10
C GLY A 38 -19.93 -4.48 4.51
N THR A 39 -19.74 -5.03 5.72
CA THR A 39 -18.43 -5.55 6.15
C THR A 39 -18.07 -6.84 5.41
N ASN A 40 -19.01 -7.77 5.25
CA ASN A 40 -18.74 -9.02 4.51
C ASN A 40 -18.43 -8.75 3.03
N LEU A 41 -19.13 -7.80 2.40
CA LEU A 41 -18.86 -7.33 1.04
C LEU A 41 -17.44 -6.76 0.91
N THR A 42 -17.07 -5.83 1.78
CA THR A 42 -15.76 -5.16 1.70
C THR A 42 -14.60 -6.13 1.95
N ILE A 43 -14.75 -7.06 2.90
CA ILE A 43 -13.79 -8.14 3.14
C ILE A 43 -13.69 -9.06 1.92
N PHE A 44 -14.81 -9.44 1.31
CA PHE A 44 -14.82 -10.27 0.11
C PHE A 44 -14.12 -9.60 -1.08
N LEU A 45 -14.36 -8.30 -1.30
CA LEU A 45 -13.71 -7.56 -2.38
C LEU A 45 -12.20 -7.41 -2.15
N LEU A 46 -11.75 -7.20 -0.90
CA LEU A 46 -10.32 -7.14 -0.59
C LEU A 46 -9.65 -8.52 -0.65
N PHE A 47 -10.37 -9.57 -0.25
CA PHE A 47 -9.90 -10.94 -0.13
C PHE A 47 -10.93 -11.90 -0.73
N PRO A 48 -10.87 -12.16 -2.05
CA PRO A 48 -11.86 -12.99 -2.75
C PRO A 48 -11.95 -14.44 -2.25
N SER A 49 -10.96 -14.91 -1.48
CA SER A 49 -10.97 -16.22 -0.83
C SER A 49 -11.76 -16.25 0.49
N SER A 50 -12.32 -15.14 0.94
CA SER A 50 -13.10 -15.08 2.17
C SER A 50 -14.53 -15.60 1.95
N GLY A 51 -15.15 -16.10 3.03
CA GLY A 51 -16.52 -16.59 2.99
C GLY A 51 -17.51 -15.45 2.76
N VAL A 52 -18.49 -15.68 1.89
CA VAL A 52 -19.54 -14.70 1.57
C VAL A 52 -20.86 -15.19 2.14
N TYR A 53 -21.57 -14.32 2.85
CA TYR A 53 -22.88 -14.62 3.37
C TYR A 53 -23.92 -14.68 2.26
N ARG A 54 -24.98 -15.47 2.47
CA ARG A 54 -26.06 -15.64 1.49
C ARG A 54 -26.68 -14.29 1.08
N GLU A 55 -26.85 -13.38 2.04
CA GLU A 55 -27.40 -12.04 1.83
C GLU A 55 -26.43 -11.12 1.07
N THR A 56 -25.12 -11.30 1.25
CA THR A 56 -24.11 -10.58 0.48
C THR A 56 -24.09 -11.04 -0.97
N TYR A 57 -24.29 -12.33 -1.22
CA TYR A 57 -24.39 -12.87 -2.57
C TYR A 57 -25.58 -12.30 -3.35
N THR A 58 -26.73 -12.09 -2.71
CA THR A 58 -27.88 -11.49 -3.39
C THR A 58 -27.59 -10.04 -3.80
N VAL A 59 -26.96 -9.26 -2.91
CA VAL A 59 -26.53 -7.89 -3.23
C VAL A 59 -25.52 -7.86 -4.38
N LEU A 60 -24.54 -8.78 -4.37
CA LEU A 60 -23.56 -8.89 -5.45
C LEU A 60 -24.20 -9.27 -6.80
N ALA A 61 -25.20 -10.16 -6.79
CA ALA A 61 -25.89 -10.60 -7.99
C ALA A 61 -26.77 -9.48 -8.60
N GLU A 62 -27.33 -8.62 -7.77
CA GLU A 62 -28.15 -7.47 -8.20
C GLU A 62 -27.30 -6.25 -8.61
N MET A 63 -26.04 -6.17 -8.13
CA MET A 63 -25.18 -5.03 -8.40
C MET A 63 -24.72 -4.97 -9.86
N ASN A 64 -24.83 -3.79 -10.46
CA ASN A 64 -24.28 -3.54 -11.79
C ASN A 64 -22.75 -3.73 -11.78
N ARG A 65 -22.22 -4.43 -12.79
CA ARG A 65 -20.79 -4.71 -12.95
C ARG A 65 -19.90 -3.47 -12.82
N SER A 66 -20.31 -2.33 -13.36
CA SER A 66 -19.51 -1.09 -13.29
C SER A 66 -19.42 -0.55 -11.86
N HIS A 67 -20.51 -0.66 -11.09
CA HIS A 67 -20.52 -0.24 -9.68
C HIS A 67 -19.63 -1.17 -8.84
N LEU A 68 -19.76 -2.48 -9.06
CA LEU A 68 -18.94 -3.49 -8.39
C LEU A 68 -17.44 -3.27 -8.68
N TYR A 69 -17.09 -3.05 -9.94
CA TYR A 69 -15.72 -2.77 -10.35
C TYR A 69 -15.17 -1.50 -9.70
N MET A 70 -15.97 -0.44 -9.63
CA MET A 70 -15.56 0.81 -9.00
C MET A 70 -15.30 0.62 -7.50
N ILE A 71 -16.21 -0.04 -6.77
CA ILE A 71 -16.05 -0.29 -5.34
C ILE A 71 -14.84 -1.20 -5.09
N ASP A 72 -14.68 -2.26 -5.87
CA ASP A 72 -13.51 -3.15 -5.84
C ASP A 72 -12.21 -2.34 -5.97
N LYS A 73 -12.08 -1.52 -7.02
CA LYS A 73 -10.86 -0.73 -7.24
C LYS A 73 -10.64 0.34 -6.18
N LEU A 74 -11.69 1.00 -5.71
CA LEU A 74 -11.58 2.00 -4.65
C LEU A 74 -11.09 1.36 -3.35
N LEU A 75 -11.67 0.24 -2.93
CA LEU A 75 -11.22 -0.48 -1.73
C LEU A 75 -9.79 -0.99 -1.91
N TRP A 76 -9.51 -1.64 -3.04
CA TRP A 76 -8.22 -2.26 -3.30
C TRP A 76 -7.10 -1.22 -3.32
N VAL A 77 -7.26 -0.12 -4.07
CA VAL A 77 -6.23 0.93 -4.16
C VAL A 77 -6.03 1.59 -2.80
N ASN A 78 -7.10 1.99 -2.11
CA ASN A 78 -6.94 2.72 -0.85
C ASN A 78 -6.41 1.86 0.30
N PHE A 79 -6.69 0.56 0.31
CA PHE A 79 -6.16 -0.35 1.30
C PHE A 79 -4.75 -0.83 0.93
N TRP A 80 -4.61 -1.56 -0.18
CA TRP A 80 -3.35 -2.22 -0.53
C TRP A 80 -2.26 -1.23 -0.94
N TRP A 81 -2.59 -0.16 -1.66
CA TRP A 81 -1.59 0.83 -2.05
C TRP A 81 -1.08 1.64 -0.85
N SER A 82 -1.96 1.96 0.11
CA SER A 82 -1.54 2.64 1.34
C SER A 82 -0.61 1.76 2.18
N LEU A 83 -0.86 0.45 2.24
CA LEU A 83 0.05 -0.50 2.90
C LEU A 83 1.40 -0.57 2.17
N MET A 84 1.40 -0.62 0.84
CA MET A 84 2.63 -0.58 0.04
C MET A 84 3.43 0.70 0.31
N ASN A 85 2.76 1.85 0.42
CA ASN A 85 3.43 3.12 0.74
C ASN A 85 4.05 3.15 2.14
N LEU A 86 3.57 2.34 3.09
CA LEU A 86 4.16 2.22 4.43
C LEU A 86 5.37 1.28 4.49
N LEU A 87 5.71 0.60 3.40
CA LEU A 87 6.90 -0.24 3.36
C LEU A 87 8.17 0.62 3.53
N PRO A 88 9.21 0.10 4.23
CA PRO A 88 10.46 0.82 4.46
C PRO A 88 11.36 0.86 3.21
N VAL A 89 10.81 1.33 2.08
CA VAL A 89 11.48 1.44 0.78
C VAL A 89 11.48 2.90 0.36
N PHE A 90 12.64 3.55 0.29
CA PHE A 90 12.71 4.91 -0.24
C PHE A 90 12.50 4.87 -1.77
N PRO A 91 11.69 5.76 -2.37
CA PRO A 91 11.15 7.02 -1.86
C PRO A 91 9.75 6.97 -1.23
N LEU A 92 9.20 5.78 -0.98
CA LEU A 92 7.88 5.65 -0.34
C LEU A 92 7.87 6.29 1.05
N ASP A 93 6.67 6.61 1.51
CA ASP A 93 6.45 7.29 2.78
C ASP A 93 7.03 6.49 3.96
N GLY A 94 6.87 5.17 3.98
CA GLY A 94 7.48 4.28 4.98
C GLY A 94 9.01 4.30 4.96
N GLY A 95 9.62 4.46 3.77
CA GLY A 95 11.06 4.63 3.63
C GLY A 95 11.54 5.97 4.19
N GLN A 96 10.77 7.05 3.99
CA GLN A 96 11.05 8.37 4.55
C GLN A 96 10.86 8.38 6.09
N ILE A 97 9.81 7.73 6.60
CA ILE A 97 9.59 7.53 8.04
C ILE A 97 10.78 6.78 8.64
N TYR A 98 11.18 5.66 8.02
CA TYR A 98 12.32 4.88 8.49
C TYR A 98 13.61 5.69 8.48
N ALA A 99 13.86 6.47 7.42
CA ALA A 99 15.01 7.37 7.33
C ALA A 99 15.04 8.47 8.40
N SER A 100 13.87 8.89 8.92
CA SER A 100 13.78 9.88 10.00
C SER A 100 14.12 9.30 11.38
N ILE A 101 13.98 7.98 11.56
CA ILE A 101 14.18 7.28 12.82
C ILE A 101 15.59 6.65 12.88
N GLU A 102 16.03 6.02 11.79
CA GLU A 102 17.34 5.37 11.70
C GLU A 102 18.42 6.39 11.32
N ARG A 103 19.41 6.53 12.20
CA ARG A 103 20.51 7.49 12.05
C ARG A 103 21.55 7.05 11.03
N SER A 104 21.67 5.74 10.76
CA SER A 104 22.65 5.21 9.82
C SER A 104 22.11 5.18 8.39
N PRO A 105 22.60 6.05 7.47
CA PRO A 105 22.12 6.05 6.08
C PRO A 105 22.38 4.72 5.38
N LYS A 106 23.46 4.01 5.77
CA LYS A 106 23.78 2.66 5.29
C LYS A 106 22.64 1.68 5.57
N ARG A 107 22.06 1.71 6.78
CA ARG A 107 20.95 0.82 7.15
C ARG A 107 19.67 1.19 6.41
N VAL A 108 19.35 2.49 6.29
CA VAL A 108 18.19 2.98 5.54
C VAL A 108 18.18 2.43 4.11
N TRP A 109 19.27 2.61 3.37
CA TRP A 109 19.35 2.15 1.99
C TRP A 109 19.42 0.62 1.88
N THR A 110 20.06 -0.06 2.84
CA THR A 110 20.08 -1.53 2.83
C THR A 110 18.68 -2.11 3.03
N VAL A 111 17.93 -1.60 4.01
CA VAL A 111 16.54 -2.06 4.26
C VAL A 111 15.63 -1.74 3.08
N GLY A 112 15.73 -0.54 2.50
CA GLY A 112 14.95 -0.17 1.32
C GLY A 112 15.27 -1.02 0.09
N MET A 113 16.54 -1.33 -0.14
CA MET A 113 16.97 -2.23 -1.21
C MET A 113 16.42 -3.64 -1.02
N VAL A 114 16.60 -4.24 0.17
CA VAL A 114 16.16 -5.61 0.47
C VAL A 114 14.65 -5.70 0.42
N THR A 115 13.94 -4.78 1.07
CA THR A 115 12.47 -4.76 1.07
C THR A 115 11.93 -4.56 -0.34
N GLY A 116 12.51 -3.64 -1.12
CA GLY A 116 12.11 -3.43 -2.52
C GLY A 116 12.33 -4.68 -3.38
N ALA A 117 13.46 -5.37 -3.22
CA ALA A 117 13.74 -6.60 -3.96
C ALA A 117 12.76 -7.73 -3.60
N LEU A 118 12.46 -7.91 -2.31
CA LEU A 118 11.48 -8.91 -1.85
C LEU A 118 10.08 -8.64 -2.41
N VAL A 119 9.64 -7.38 -2.40
CA VAL A 119 8.34 -6.98 -2.95
C VAL A 119 8.32 -7.13 -4.46
N ALA A 120 9.42 -6.87 -5.15
CA ALA A 120 9.51 -7.10 -6.60
C ALA A 120 9.36 -8.59 -6.96
N ILE A 121 10.04 -9.47 -6.21
CA ILE A 121 9.94 -10.93 -6.36
C ILE A 121 8.51 -11.39 -6.06
N ALA A 122 7.92 -10.95 -4.94
CA ALA A 122 6.53 -11.27 -4.59
C ALA A 122 5.55 -10.73 -5.64
N GLY A 123 5.79 -9.52 -6.15
CA GLY A 123 5.01 -8.90 -7.22
C GLY A 123 4.97 -9.76 -8.48
N PHE A 124 6.09 -10.35 -8.86
CA PHE A 124 6.19 -11.19 -10.05
C PHE A 124 5.62 -12.61 -9.83
N PHE A 125 6.03 -13.30 -8.77
CA PHE A 125 5.73 -14.73 -8.58
C PHE A 125 4.45 -15.02 -7.80
N ILE A 126 4.03 -14.12 -6.90
CA ILE A 126 2.88 -14.34 -6.02
C ILE A 126 1.70 -13.52 -6.53
N LEU A 127 1.89 -12.21 -6.71
CA LEU A 127 0.83 -11.30 -7.11
C LEU A 127 0.56 -11.33 -8.62
N HIS A 128 1.51 -11.84 -9.43
CA HIS A 128 1.44 -11.83 -10.89
C HIS A 128 1.22 -10.43 -11.47
N GLN A 129 1.75 -9.40 -10.79
CA GLN A 129 1.63 -7.98 -11.14
C GLN A 129 2.97 -7.45 -11.65
N ILE A 130 3.14 -7.44 -12.98
CA ILE A 130 4.38 -6.97 -13.60
C ILE A 130 4.71 -5.51 -13.25
N PHE A 131 3.68 -4.67 -13.09
CA PHE A 131 3.84 -3.29 -12.67
C PHE A 131 4.49 -3.17 -11.29
N ILE A 132 4.01 -3.94 -10.29
CA ILE A 132 4.58 -3.96 -8.94
C ILE A 132 6.02 -4.47 -8.99
N ALA A 133 6.28 -5.53 -9.76
CA ALA A 133 7.60 -6.12 -9.91
C ALA A 133 8.62 -5.10 -10.44
N ILE A 134 8.29 -4.40 -11.53
CA ILE A 134 9.18 -3.41 -12.14
C ILE A 134 9.36 -2.20 -11.21
N LEU A 135 8.28 -1.68 -10.63
CA LEU A 135 8.33 -0.50 -9.77
C LEU A 135 9.20 -0.71 -8.54
N PHE A 136 8.98 -1.81 -7.81
CA PHE A 136 9.76 -2.10 -6.61
C PHE A 136 11.17 -2.58 -6.94
N GLY A 137 11.38 -3.22 -8.10
CA GLY A 137 12.72 -3.52 -8.61
C GLY A 137 13.52 -2.23 -8.89
N TYR A 138 12.88 -1.23 -9.49
CA TYR A 138 13.48 0.09 -9.70
C TYR A 138 13.81 0.78 -8.38
N PHE A 139 12.90 0.77 -7.39
CA PHE A 139 13.19 1.32 -6.06
C PHE A 139 14.34 0.59 -5.36
N ALA A 140 14.40 -0.74 -5.45
CA ALA A 140 15.50 -1.51 -4.92
C ALA A 140 16.84 -1.08 -5.55
N PHE A 141 16.87 -0.94 -6.87
CA PHE A 141 18.04 -0.45 -7.60
C PHE A 141 18.46 0.96 -7.19
N GLN A 142 17.51 1.88 -7.00
CA GLN A 142 17.82 3.23 -6.50
C GLN A 142 18.46 3.21 -5.11
N ASN A 143 17.95 2.38 -4.20
CA ASN A 143 18.53 2.23 -2.86
C ASN A 143 19.93 1.61 -2.91
N TYR A 144 20.15 0.62 -3.79
CA TYR A 144 21.48 0.08 -4.06
C TYR A 144 22.46 1.17 -4.52
N LYS A 145 22.06 2.01 -5.48
CA LYS A 145 22.91 3.09 -5.99
C LYS A 145 23.30 4.12 -4.91
N ARG A 146 22.37 4.49 -4.03
CA ARG A 146 22.66 5.36 -2.88
C ARG A 146 23.64 4.71 -1.90
N LEU A 147 23.49 3.40 -1.65
CA LEU A 147 24.41 2.65 -0.80
C LEU A 147 25.83 2.56 -1.39
N GLU A 148 25.94 2.38 -2.71
CA GLU A 148 27.21 2.37 -3.44
C GLU A 148 27.92 3.73 -3.37
N GLN A 149 27.19 4.83 -3.55
CA GLN A 149 27.71 6.19 -3.43
C GLN A 149 28.28 6.46 -2.03
N LEU A 150 27.57 6.06 -0.97
CA LEU A 150 28.09 6.18 0.40
C LEU A 150 29.41 5.43 0.59
N LYS A 151 29.52 4.19 0.09
CA LYS A 151 30.76 3.42 0.21
C LYS A 151 31.94 4.07 -0.52
N GLY A 152 31.67 4.74 -1.64
CA GLY A 152 32.68 5.47 -2.41
C GLY A 152 33.21 6.72 -1.71
N GLN A 153 32.43 7.34 -0.81
CA GLN A 153 32.85 8.52 -0.04
C GLN A 153 33.75 8.21 1.17
N TYR A 154 33.71 6.97 1.67
CA TYR A 154 34.53 6.50 2.80
C TYR A 154 35.83 5.81 2.36
N ARG A 155 36.10 5.76 1.05
CA ARG A 155 37.36 5.29 0.46
C ARG A 155 38.22 6.48 0.07
#